data_AF-A0A915EW09-F1
#
_entry.id   AF-A0A915EW09-F1
#
_cell.length_a   1.000
_cell.length_b   1.000
_cell.length_c   1.000
_cell.angle_alpha   90.00
_cell.angle_beta   90.00
_cell.angle_gamma   90.00
#
_symmetry.space_group_name_H-M   'P 1'
#
loop_
_entity.id
_entity.type
_entity.pdbx_description
1 polymer ?
#
loop_
_entity_poly.entity_id
_entity_poly.type
_entity_poly.pdbx_seq_one_letter_code
_entity_poly.pdbx_strand_id
1 'polypeptide(L)'
;MEFLLGDVSDSDFLINYQLENQIGLGSLPFPTMNKSGSGVCTFFLTNSCRLSTRCPFRHIKGDKTVVCKHWLRGLCKKGDDCDFLHVYDMTKMPECYFFSRFGMIPK
;
A
#
# COMPACT_ATOMS: atom_id res chain seq x y z
N MET A 1 -4.91 1.74 -29.34
CA MET A 1 -3.55 1.18 -29.17
C MET A 1 -3.76 -0.31 -28.99
N GLU A 2 -3.92 -1.00 -30.11
CA GLU A 2 -4.47 -2.35 -30.17
C GLU A 2 -3.40 -3.37 -29.84
N PHE A 3 -3.69 -4.26 -28.87
CA PHE A 3 -2.85 -5.41 -28.50
C PHE A 3 -2.47 -6.29 -29.71
N LEU A 4 -3.19 -6.19 -30.84
CA LEU A 4 -2.95 -7.01 -32.04
C LEU A 4 -1.79 -6.52 -32.92
N LEU A 5 -1.37 -5.26 -32.81
CA LEU A 5 -0.32 -4.69 -33.69
C LEU A 5 1.07 -4.68 -33.04
N GLY A 6 1.13 -4.72 -31.70
CA GLY A 6 2.37 -4.60 -30.95
C GLY A 6 2.17 -5.12 -29.54
N ASP A 7 1.73 -6.37 -29.42
CA ASP A 7 1.73 -7.05 -28.13
C ASP A 7 3.17 -7.18 -27.62
N VAL A 8 3.35 -6.89 -26.34
CA VAL A 8 4.64 -6.96 -25.67
C VAL A 8 4.56 -7.80 -24.41
N SER A 9 3.50 -8.62 -24.29
CA SER A 9 3.30 -9.58 -23.19
C SER A 9 4.45 -10.57 -23.04
N ASP A 10 5.00 -11.03 -24.17
CA ASP A 10 6.02 -12.10 -24.21
C ASP A 10 7.45 -11.55 -24.10
N SER A 11 7.60 -10.24 -23.91
CA SER A 11 8.91 -9.61 -23.81
C SER A 11 9.32 -9.39 -22.35
N ASP A 12 10.47 -9.92 -21.99
CA ASP A 12 11.06 -9.69 -20.67
C ASP A 12 11.78 -8.35 -20.63
N PHE A 13 11.12 -7.35 -20.06
CA PHE A 13 11.75 -6.05 -19.83
C PHE A 13 12.66 -6.09 -18.59
N LEU A 14 13.84 -5.49 -18.72
CA LEU A 14 14.77 -5.31 -17.61
C LEU A 14 14.12 -4.61 -16.41
N ILE A 15 13.18 -3.68 -16.65
CA ILE A 15 12.48 -2.97 -15.57
C ILE A 15 11.63 -3.90 -14.71
N ASN A 16 11.00 -4.92 -15.30
CA ASN A 16 10.21 -5.91 -14.55
C ASN A 16 11.14 -6.70 -13.63
N TYR A 17 12.24 -7.21 -14.19
CA TYR A 17 13.28 -7.92 -13.42
C TYR A 17 13.83 -7.07 -12.25
N GLN A 18 14.10 -5.78 -12.49
CA GLN A 18 14.61 -4.86 -11.46
C GLN A 18 13.58 -4.56 -10.36
N LEU A 19 12.30 -4.40 -10.72
CA LEU A 19 11.21 -4.15 -9.77
C LEU A 19 10.94 -5.40 -8.90
N GLU A 20 10.89 -6.58 -9.50
CA GLU A 20 10.66 -7.85 -8.80
C GLU A 20 11.77 -8.17 -7.80
N ASN A 21 13.02 -7.93 -8.21
CA ASN A 21 14.20 -8.16 -7.37
C ASN A 21 14.53 -6.97 -6.46
N GLN A 22 13.74 -5.89 -6.51
CA GLN A 22 13.97 -4.66 -5.76
C GLN A 22 15.45 -4.20 -5.86
N ILE A 23 15.98 -4.09 -7.08
CA ILE A 23 17.37 -3.70 -7.35
C ILE A 23 17.51 -2.17 -7.31
N GLY A 24 18.64 -1.67 -6.80
CA GLY A 24 18.97 -0.23 -6.82
C GLY A 24 18.29 0.59 -5.71
N LEU A 25 17.70 -0.07 -4.72
CA LEU A 25 17.00 0.61 -3.64
C LEU A 25 17.92 0.89 -2.45
N GLY A 26 18.06 2.17 -2.13
CA GLY A 26 18.65 2.63 -0.88
C GLY A 26 17.70 2.46 0.30
N SER A 27 18.24 2.31 1.50
CA SER A 27 17.46 2.43 2.73
C SER A 27 16.91 3.85 2.88
N LEU A 28 15.69 3.98 3.41
CA LEU A 28 15.15 5.29 3.77
C LEU A 28 16.06 5.99 4.79
N PRO A 29 16.23 7.32 4.68
CA PRO A 29 17.09 8.08 5.59
C PRO A 29 16.54 8.10 7.02
N PHE A 30 15.20 8.06 7.18
CA PHE A 30 14.54 8.07 8.47
C PHE A 30 13.61 6.85 8.63
N PRO A 31 13.56 6.19 9.80
CA PRO A 31 12.78 4.96 9.99
C PRO A 31 11.25 5.12 9.91
N THR A 32 10.72 6.29 10.26
CA THR A 32 9.28 6.51 10.45
C THR A 32 8.62 7.21 9.26
N MET A 33 9.23 7.13 8.07
CA MET A 33 8.67 7.75 6.88
C MET A 33 7.43 7.00 6.41
N ASN A 34 6.44 7.75 5.90
CA ASN A 34 5.24 7.19 5.32
C ASN A 34 5.54 6.57 3.94
N LYS A 35 5.05 5.36 3.71
CA LYS A 35 5.29 4.58 2.48
C LYS A 35 3.99 4.30 1.72
N SER A 36 2.97 5.12 1.93
CA SER A 36 1.61 4.90 1.43
C SER A 36 1.52 4.88 -0.11
N GLY A 37 2.48 5.51 -0.80
CA GLY A 37 2.59 5.49 -2.27
C GLY A 37 3.58 4.47 -2.82
N SER A 38 4.30 3.76 -1.95
CA SER A 38 5.26 2.73 -2.37
C SER A 38 4.56 1.40 -2.62
N GLY A 39 5.16 0.59 -3.50
CA GLY A 39 4.76 -0.80 -3.70
C GLY A 39 4.85 -1.64 -2.42
N VAL A 40 4.26 -2.83 -2.46
CA VAL A 40 4.36 -3.81 -1.38
C VAL A 40 5.71 -4.50 -1.46
N CYS A 41 6.39 -4.67 -0.32
CA CYS A 41 7.64 -5.42 -0.29
C CYS A 41 7.37 -6.92 -0.40
N THR A 42 7.74 -7.53 -1.52
CA THR A 42 7.61 -8.98 -1.74
C THR A 42 8.53 -9.75 -0.78
N PHE A 43 9.73 -9.23 -0.52
CA PHE A 43 10.66 -9.84 0.44
C PHE A 43 10.17 -9.80 1.89
N PHE A 44 9.34 -8.83 2.25
CA PHE A 44 8.74 -8.82 3.59
C PHE A 44 7.69 -9.92 3.72
N LEU A 45 6.89 -10.14 2.67
CA LEU A 45 5.91 -11.24 2.62
C LEU A 45 6.58 -12.62 2.70
N THR A 46 7.78 -12.77 2.14
CA THR A 46 8.58 -14.01 2.21
C THR A 46 9.55 -14.08 3.40
N ASN A 47 9.48 -13.13 4.34
CA ASN A 47 10.37 -13.03 5.52
C ASN A 47 11.88 -12.89 5.20
N SER A 48 12.24 -12.40 4.02
CA SER A 48 13.62 -12.22 3.55
C SER A 48 14.10 -10.76 3.51
N CYS A 49 13.23 -9.80 3.86
CA CYS A 49 13.55 -8.37 3.84
C CYS A 49 14.61 -7.99 4.88
N ARG A 50 15.76 -7.46 4.41
CA ARG A 50 16.89 -7.05 5.28
C ARG A 50 16.80 -5.62 5.80
N LEU A 51 15.95 -4.79 5.20
CA LEU A 51 15.90 -3.33 5.47
C LEU A 51 14.96 -2.95 6.63
N SER A 52 14.14 -3.89 7.12
CA SER A 52 13.23 -3.68 8.26
C SER A 52 12.43 -2.38 8.12
N THR A 53 12.33 -1.55 9.16
CA THR A 53 11.59 -0.28 9.16
C THR A 53 12.07 0.72 8.11
N ARG A 54 13.35 0.68 7.73
CA ARG A 54 13.96 1.54 6.70
C ARG A 54 13.78 1.02 5.27
N CYS A 55 13.01 -0.05 5.07
CA CYS A 55 12.65 -0.51 3.73
C CYS A 55 11.81 0.57 3.02
N PRO A 56 12.13 1.00 1.79
CA PRO A 56 11.33 1.99 1.04
C PRO A 56 9.96 1.47 0.61
N PHE A 57 9.77 0.15 0.58
CA PHE A 57 8.51 -0.50 0.28
C PHE A 57 7.66 -0.67 1.54
N ARG A 58 6.35 -0.81 1.31
CA ARG A 58 5.37 -1.00 2.36
C ARG A 58 5.38 -2.42 2.89
N HIS A 59 5.40 -2.55 4.21
CA HIS A 59 5.25 -3.81 4.92
C HIS A 59 3.79 -3.98 5.38
N ILE A 60 3.11 -5.03 4.90
CA ILE A 60 1.70 -5.30 5.22
C ILE A 60 1.61 -6.33 6.33
N LYS A 61 0.90 -5.99 7.42
CA LYS A 61 0.48 -6.93 8.47
C LYS A 61 -0.96 -7.38 8.19
N GLY A 62 -1.23 -8.67 8.28
CA GLY A 62 -2.51 -9.30 7.85
C GLY A 62 -3.73 -9.00 8.72
N ASP A 63 -3.54 -8.35 9.88
CA ASP A 63 -4.58 -8.32 10.93
C ASP A 63 -5.55 -7.14 10.84
N LYS A 64 -5.49 -6.33 9.76
CA LYS A 64 -6.28 -5.11 9.63
C LYS A 64 -7.61 -5.38 8.93
N THR A 65 -8.72 -4.90 9.50
CA THR A 65 -10.08 -5.21 9.00
C THR A 65 -10.82 -4.01 8.40
N VAL A 66 -10.58 -2.80 8.90
CA VAL A 66 -11.31 -1.58 8.51
C VAL A 66 -10.40 -0.58 7.82
N VAL A 67 -10.89 0.08 6.78
CA VAL A 67 -10.15 1.11 6.01
C VAL A 67 -9.84 2.35 6.86
N CYS A 68 -8.61 2.84 6.73
CA CYS A 68 -8.12 4.02 7.43
C CYS A 68 -8.69 5.30 6.82
N LYS A 69 -9.56 5.99 7.57
CA LYS A 69 -10.12 7.30 7.15
C LYS A 69 -9.07 8.38 6.87
N HIS A 70 -7.91 8.34 7.53
CA HIS A 70 -6.84 9.32 7.34
C HIS A 70 -6.00 9.03 6.09
N TRP A 71 -5.82 7.75 5.76
CA TRP A 71 -5.13 7.35 4.54
C TRP A 71 -5.91 7.72 3.29
N LEU A 72 -7.24 7.60 3.32
CA LEU A 72 -8.12 8.05 2.22
C LEU A 72 -7.91 9.53 1.84
N ARG A 73 -7.42 10.35 2.79
CA ARG A 73 -7.12 11.78 2.58
C ARG A 73 -5.62 12.06 2.37
N GLY A 74 -4.77 11.03 2.37
CA GLY A 74 -3.31 11.19 2.30
C GLY A 74 -2.64 11.72 3.58
N LEU A 75 -3.36 11.73 4.71
CA LEU A 75 -2.90 12.37 5.97
C LEU A 75 -2.44 11.37 7.05
N CYS A 76 -2.36 10.08 6.72
CA CYS A 76 -1.93 9.08 7.69
C CYS A 76 -0.44 9.20 8.01
N LYS A 77 -0.12 9.52 9.27
CA LYS A 77 1.26 9.60 9.78
C LYS A 77 1.83 8.26 10.26
N LYS A 78 0.96 7.28 10.54
CA LYS A 78 1.36 5.96 11.06
C LYS A 78 1.96 5.03 10.00
N GLY A 79 1.80 5.33 8.70
CA GLY A 79 2.39 4.53 7.62
C GLY A 79 2.04 3.04 7.74
N ASP A 80 3.07 2.19 7.71
CA ASP A 80 2.95 0.72 7.78
C ASP A 80 2.42 0.22 9.14
N ASP A 81 2.68 0.98 10.21
CA ASP A 81 2.24 0.70 11.58
C ASP A 81 0.84 1.26 11.87
N CYS A 82 0.09 1.65 10.83
CA CYS A 82 -1.33 1.97 11.02
C CYS A 82 -2.12 0.70 11.37
N ASP A 83 -2.99 0.82 12.38
CA ASP A 83 -3.91 -0.24 12.83
C ASP A 83 -5.05 -0.48 11.82
N PHE A 84 -5.20 0.39 10.83
CA PHE A 84 -6.26 0.38 9.83
C PHE A 84 -5.72 0.08 8.42
N LEU A 85 -6.57 -0.46 7.54
CA LEU A 85 -6.23 -0.80 6.17
C LEU A 85 -5.90 0.44 5.33
N HIS A 86 -4.77 0.37 4.61
CA HIS A 86 -4.41 1.31 3.55
C HIS A 86 -4.71 0.67 2.18
N VAL A 87 -5.97 0.30 1.99
CA VAL A 87 -6.51 -0.33 0.77
C VAL A 87 -7.85 0.33 0.47
N TYR A 88 -8.10 0.58 -0.81
CA TYR A 88 -9.38 1.11 -1.25
C TYR A 88 -10.37 -0.06 -1.43
N ASP A 89 -11.12 -0.36 -0.38
CA ASP A 89 -12.14 -1.41 -0.37
C ASP A 89 -13.43 -0.85 0.24
N MET A 90 -14.47 -0.69 -0.58
CA MET A 90 -15.77 -0.15 -0.15
C MET A 90 -16.48 -1.07 0.84
N THR A 91 -16.20 -2.37 0.82
CA THR A 91 -16.84 -3.34 1.73
C THR A 91 -16.29 -3.27 3.15
N LYS A 92 -15.10 -2.70 3.32
CA LYS A 92 -14.38 -2.57 4.59
C LYS A 92 -14.36 -1.12 5.10
N MET A 93 -15.20 -0.26 4.55
CA MET A 93 -15.32 1.14 4.96
C MET A 93 -15.91 1.20 6.39
N PRO A 94 -15.42 2.09 7.28
CA PRO A 94 -16.06 2.30 8.57
C PRO A 94 -17.50 2.79 8.39
N GLU A 95 -18.36 2.42 9.33
CA GLU A 95 -19.74 2.88 9.36
C GLU A 95 -19.83 4.41 9.48
N CYS A 96 -20.90 4.96 8.88
CA CYS A 96 -21.20 6.38 9.04
C CYS A 96 -21.65 6.66 10.48
N TYR A 97 -20.83 7.43 11.21
CA TYR A 97 -21.15 7.86 12.56
C TYR A 97 -22.50 8.58 12.66
N PHE A 98 -22.81 9.47 11.71
CA PHE A 98 -24.04 10.25 11.74
C PHE A 98 -25.28 9.38 11.55
N PHE A 99 -25.22 8.45 10.60
CA PHE A 99 -26.33 7.53 10.35
C PHE A 99 -26.57 6.60 11.55
N SER A 100 -25.51 6.01 12.10
CA SER A 100 -25.58 5.10 13.25
C SER A 100 -26.12 5.79 14.52
N ARG A 101 -25.77 7.06 14.75
CA ARG A 101 -26.18 7.82 15.96
C ARG A 101 -27.51 8.55 15.82
N PHE A 102 -27.80 9.12 14.66
CA PHE A 102 -28.91 10.06 14.46
C PHE A 102 -29.96 9.56 13.45
N GLY A 103 -29.75 8.40 12.81
CA GLY A 103 -30.65 7.84 11.80
C GLY A 103 -30.68 8.61 10.47
N MET A 104 -29.89 9.68 10.34
CA MET A 104 -29.81 10.51 9.13
C MET A 104 -28.39 10.96 8.86
N ILE A 105 -28.08 11.19 7.58
CA ILE A 105 -26.84 11.80 7.14
C ILE A 105 -27.14 13.28 6.86
N PRO A 106 -26.50 14.23 7.57
CA PRO A 106 -26.69 15.65 7.27
C PRO A 106 -26.20 15.94 5.84
N LYS A 107 -27.00 16.68 5.09
CA LYS A 107 -26.65 17.19 3.76
C LYS A 107 -25.74 18.40 3.88
#